data_AF-A0A9X0DB62-F1
#
_entry.id   AF-A0A9X0DB62-F1
#
_cell.length_a   1.000
_cell.length_b   1.000
_cell.length_c   1.000
_cell.angle_alpha   90.00
_cell.angle_beta   90.00
_cell.angle_gamma   90.00
#
_symmetry.space_group_name_H-M   'P 1'
#
loop_
_entity.id
_entity.type
_entity.pdbx_description
1 polymer ?
#
loop_
_entity_poly.entity_id
_entity_poly.type
_entity_poly.pdbx_seq_one_letter_code
_entity_poly.pdbx_strand_id
1 'polypeptide(L)'
;MPIDSSVKNDKLSSDKASSYDELCIKFLKEIFPLESAGFWSEWSAWSACSKTCGAGGRRDRTRTCQGGATCVGSAREIEVCKVQDCPGA
;
A
#
# COMPACT_ATOMS: atom_id res chain seq x y z
N MET A 1 20.29 19.20 -4.79
CA MET A 1 19.06 19.31 -5.62
C MET A 1 19.38 18.71 -6.97
N PRO A 2 18.56 17.83 -7.58
CA PRO A 2 17.39 17.12 -7.08
C PRO A 2 17.69 15.65 -6.77
N ILE A 3 17.08 15.10 -5.72
CA ILE A 3 16.90 13.66 -5.55
C ILE A 3 15.63 13.29 -6.33
N ASP A 4 15.78 12.50 -7.38
CA ASP A 4 14.68 12.07 -8.22
C ASP A 4 13.63 11.36 -7.35
N SER A 5 12.48 12.02 -7.26
CA SER A 5 11.29 11.52 -6.61
C SER A 5 10.58 10.58 -7.57
N SER A 6 11.12 9.37 -7.70
CA SER A 6 10.46 8.29 -8.41
C SER A 6 10.63 7.00 -7.60
N VAL A 7 10.01 6.96 -6.41
CA VAL A 7 9.49 5.69 -5.91
C VAL A 7 8.43 5.27 -6.93
N LYS A 8 8.88 4.57 -7.97
CA LYS A 8 7.98 3.80 -8.82
C LYS A 8 7.39 2.78 -7.87
N ASN A 9 6.14 3.01 -7.46
CA ASN A 9 5.29 1.93 -7.01
C ASN A 9 5.17 1.01 -8.23
N ASP A 10 6.17 0.15 -8.39
CA ASP A 10 6.16 -0.89 -9.38
C ASP A 10 4.89 -1.68 -9.10
N LYS A 11 3.92 -1.50 -10.00
CA LYS A 11 2.76 -2.37 -10.10
C LYS A 11 3.31 -3.78 -9.93
N LEU A 12 2.75 -4.54 -9.00
CA LEU A 12 2.98 -5.97 -8.93
C LEU A 12 2.43 -6.54 -10.25
N SER A 13 3.23 -6.46 -11.31
CA SER A 13 2.97 -7.08 -12.60
C SER A 13 2.93 -8.57 -12.32
N SER A 14 1.90 -9.23 -12.83
CA SER A 14 1.66 -10.67 -12.68
C SER A 14 2.77 -11.57 -13.21
N ASP A 15 3.91 -11.01 -13.63
CA ASP A 15 4.88 -11.67 -14.49
C ASP A 15 6.16 -12.08 -13.75
N LYS A 16 6.23 -11.91 -12.43
CA LYS A 16 7.38 -12.38 -11.61
C LYS A 16 7.30 -13.87 -11.23
N ALA A 17 6.46 -14.67 -11.90
CA ALA A 17 6.42 -16.12 -11.72
C ALA A 17 7.54 -16.86 -12.49
N SER A 18 8.23 -16.21 -13.44
CA SER A 18 9.21 -16.86 -14.33
C SER A 18 10.60 -17.11 -13.72
N SER A 19 10.87 -16.76 -12.46
CA SER A 19 12.21 -16.94 -11.85
C SER A 19 12.30 -18.12 -10.87
N TYR A 20 11.19 -18.80 -10.60
CA TYR A 20 11.15 -19.90 -9.63
C TYR A 20 11.12 -21.23 -10.37
N ASP A 21 11.91 -22.20 -9.92
CA ASP A 21 11.88 -23.58 -10.43
C ASP A 21 10.45 -24.15 -10.30
N GLU A 22 9.99 -24.95 -11.26
CA GLU A 22 8.73 -25.69 -11.23
C GLU A 22 8.56 -26.50 -9.93
N LEU A 23 9.66 -27.05 -9.38
CA LEU A 23 9.65 -27.70 -8.06
C LEU A 23 9.39 -26.73 -6.92
N CYS A 24 9.91 -25.49 -7.02
CA CYS A 24 9.67 -24.42 -6.04
C CYS A 24 8.23 -23.91 -6.15
N ILE A 25 7.70 -23.74 -7.36
CA ILE A 25 6.29 -23.37 -7.61
C ILE A 25 5.35 -24.45 -7.07
N LYS A 26 5.69 -25.73 -7.27
CA LYS A 26 4.91 -26.86 -6.74
C LYS A 26 4.98 -26.93 -5.21
N PHE A 27 6.14 -26.71 -4.61
CA PHE A 27 6.32 -26.68 -3.16
C PHE A 27 5.60 -25.49 -2.50
N LEU A 28 5.60 -24.31 -3.14
CA LEU A 28 4.88 -23.13 -2.67
C LEU A 28 3.36 -23.32 -2.66
N LYS A 29 2.80 -24.09 -3.61
CA LYS A 29 1.36 -24.42 -3.63
C LYS A 29 0.94 -25.39 -2.51
N GLU A 30 1.85 -26.24 -2.06
CA GLU A 30 1.64 -27.20 -0.96
C GLU A 30 1.87 -26.57 0.43
N ILE A 31 2.78 -25.59 0.53
CA ILE A 31 3.10 -24.86 1.77
C ILE A 31 2.18 -23.64 1.99
N PHE A 32 1.71 -23.02 0.91
CA PHE A 32 0.81 -21.86 0.91
C PHE A 32 -0.46 -22.23 0.14
N PRO A 33 -1.47 -22.82 0.79
CA PRO A 33 -2.75 -23.05 0.13
C PRO A 33 -3.33 -21.70 -0.29
N LEU A 34 -3.44 -21.51 -1.61
CA LEU A 34 -4.05 -20.34 -2.27
C LEU A 34 -5.50 -20.07 -1.81
N GLU A 35 -6.09 -21.00 -1.05
CA GLU A 35 -7.45 -20.98 -0.52
C GLU A 35 -7.69 -20.01 0.64
N SER A 36 -6.72 -19.18 1.02
CA SER A 36 -6.95 -18.13 2.03
C SER A 36 -6.43 -16.74 1.63
N ALA A 37 -6.18 -16.53 0.34
CA ALA A 37 -5.83 -15.21 -0.20
C ALA A 37 -7.06 -14.30 -0.12
N GLY A 38 -7.09 -13.44 0.89
CA GLY A 38 -8.07 -12.38 1.01
C GLY A 38 -7.84 -11.32 -0.04
N PHE A 39 -8.92 -10.62 -0.40
CA PHE A 39 -8.89 -9.43 -1.23
C PHE A 39 -9.15 -8.20 -0.37
N TRP A 40 -8.59 -7.08 -0.79
CA TRP A 40 -8.80 -5.81 -0.12
C TRP A 40 -10.18 -5.24 -0.45
N SER A 41 -10.86 -4.70 0.56
CA SER A 41 -12.00 -3.81 0.34
C SER A 41 -11.58 -2.54 -0.40
N GLU A 42 -12.56 -1.75 -0.82
CA GLU A 42 -12.29 -0.37 -1.20
C GLU A 42 -11.63 0.39 -0.04
N TRP A 43 -10.80 1.37 -0.42
CA TRP A 43 -10.21 2.28 0.54
C TRP A 43 -11.28 3.19 1.14
N SER A 44 -11.16 3.47 2.43
CA SER A 44 -11.88 4.56 3.07
C SER A 44 -11.52 5.90 2.42
N ALA A 45 -12.37 6.89 2.64
CA ALA A 45 -11.96 8.28 2.40
C ALA A 45 -10.70 8.61 3.21
N TRP A 46 -9.90 9.54 2.69
CA TRP A 46 -8.80 10.11 3.43
C TRP A 46 -9.30 10.85 4.67
N SER A 47 -8.59 10.71 5.78
CA SER A 47 -8.78 11.52 6.97
C SER A 47 -8.47 13.00 6.69
N ALA A 48 -8.92 13.86 7.59
CA ALA A 48 -8.52 15.26 7.58
C ALA A 48 -6.99 15.38 7.77
N CYS A 49 -6.40 16.42 7.20
CA CYS A 49 -4.99 16.70 7.41
C CYS A 49 -4.72 16.96 8.90
N SER A 50 -3.68 16.33 9.45
CA SER A 50 -3.30 16.49 10.86
C SER A 50 -2.91 17.92 11.23
N LYS A 51 -2.56 18.74 10.23
CA LYS A 51 -2.34 20.17 10.34
C LYS A 51 -3.34 20.91 9.47
N THR A 52 -3.78 22.06 9.92
CA THR A 52 -4.64 22.98 9.15
C THR A 52 -3.84 24.05 8.40
N CYS A 53 -2.56 24.26 8.79
CA CYS A 53 -1.63 25.14 8.11
C CYS A 53 -0.17 24.67 8.25
N GLY A 54 0.72 25.21 7.42
CA GLY A 54 2.15 24.95 7.42
C GLY A 54 2.56 23.59 6.86
N ALA A 55 3.86 23.36 6.78
CA ALA A 55 4.41 22.14 6.18
C ALA A 55 4.29 20.91 7.09
N GLY A 56 4.26 19.73 6.47
CA GLY A 56 4.38 18.44 7.16
C GLY A 56 3.10 17.91 7.80
N GLY A 57 1.93 18.41 7.37
CA GLY A 57 0.65 17.75 7.68
C GLY A 57 0.59 16.36 7.05
N ARG A 58 -0.08 15.41 7.71
CA ARG A 58 -0.29 14.05 7.20
C ARG A 58 -1.77 13.69 7.25
N ARG A 59 -2.20 12.87 6.30
CA ARG A 59 -3.52 12.23 6.30
C ARG A 59 -3.37 10.75 6.01
N ASP A 60 -4.36 9.99 6.40
CA ASP A 60 -4.36 8.54 6.29
C ASP A 60 -5.70 7.98 5.80
N ARG A 61 -5.63 6.82 5.17
CA ARG A 61 -6.81 6.04 4.78
C ARG A 61 -6.59 4.58 5.10
N THR A 62 -7.67 3.84 5.23
CA THR A 62 -7.65 2.43 5.64
C THR A 62 -8.51 1.58 4.73
N ARG A 63 -8.24 0.29 4.71
CA ARG A 63 -9.04 -0.73 4.02
C ARG A 63 -9.02 -2.02 4.84
N THR A 64 -9.99 -2.89 4.59
CA THR A 64 -10.14 -4.13 5.34
C THR A 64 -9.84 -5.33 4.43
N CYS A 65 -9.17 -6.34 4.98
CA CYS A 65 -8.97 -7.61 4.29
C CYS A 65 -10.25 -8.44 4.37
N GLN A 66 -10.77 -8.90 3.23
CA GLN A 66 -12.02 -9.65 3.11
C GLN A 66 -11.81 -10.97 2.38
N GLY A 67 -12.64 -11.97 2.65
CA GLY A 67 -12.69 -13.22 1.87
C GLY A 67 -11.51 -14.19 2.08
N GLY A 68 -10.61 -13.93 3.02
CA GLY A 68 -9.48 -14.82 3.32
C GLY A 68 -8.77 -14.45 4.63
N ALA A 69 -7.76 -15.25 5.00
CA ALA A 69 -7.00 -15.07 6.24
C ALA A 69 -5.85 -14.05 6.09
N THR A 70 -5.35 -13.85 4.86
CA THR A 70 -4.22 -12.96 4.59
C THR A 70 -4.44 -12.14 3.33
N CYS A 71 -4.15 -10.84 3.39
CA CYS A 71 -4.10 -9.97 2.22
C CYS A 71 -2.68 -9.43 2.05
N VAL A 72 -2.15 -9.49 0.82
CA VAL A 72 -0.82 -8.95 0.51
C VAL A 72 -0.87 -7.42 0.40
N GLY A 73 0.01 -6.73 1.13
CA GLY A 73 0.11 -5.26 1.14
C GLY A 73 -0.40 -4.63 2.44
N SER A 74 -0.40 -3.30 2.52
CA SER A 74 -0.75 -2.57 3.74
C SER A 74 -2.26 -2.32 3.87
N ALA A 75 -2.79 -2.45 5.08
CA ALA A 75 -4.17 -2.06 5.42
C ALA A 75 -4.35 -0.55 5.65
N ARG A 76 -3.24 0.17 5.84
CA ARG A 76 -3.21 1.61 6.09
C ARG A 76 -2.22 2.29 5.14
N GLU A 77 -2.62 3.43 4.63
CA GLU A 77 -1.79 4.30 3.81
C GLU A 77 -1.72 5.68 4.45
N ILE A 78 -0.54 6.31 4.43
CA ILE A 78 -0.29 7.62 5.00
C ILE A 78 0.39 8.46 3.92
N GLU A 79 -0.08 9.69 3.74
CA GLU A 79 0.56 10.65 2.83
C GLU A 79 0.68 12.03 3.47
N VAL A 80 1.58 12.85 2.91
CA VAL A 80 1.73 14.26 3.28
C VAL A 80 0.65 15.07 2.56
N CYS A 81 -0.15 15.79 3.33
CA CYS A 81 -1.14 16.72 2.79
C CYS A 81 -0.55 18.13 2.66
N LYS A 82 -0.96 18.83 1.60
CA LYS A 82 -0.63 20.23 1.37
C LYS A 82 -1.72 21.09 1.99
N VAL A 83 -1.34 21.95 2.92
CA VAL A 83 -2.20 22.97 3.52
C VAL A 83 -1.54 24.33 3.36
N GLN A 84 -2.34 25.39 3.44
CA GLN A 84 -1.86 26.77 3.33
C GLN A 84 -0.79 27.08 4.39
N ASP A 85 0.05 28.07 4.14
CA ASP A 85 0.99 28.54 5.15
C ASP A 85 0.25 29.10 6.37
N CYS A 86 0.89 29.02 7.53
CA CYS A 86 0.28 29.52 8.75
C CYS A 86 0.29 31.06 8.75
N PRO A 87 -0.82 31.72 9.11
CA PRO A 87 -0.85 33.16 9.26
C PRO A 87 0.04 33.54 10.47
N GLY A 88 1.16 34.21 10.20
CA GLY A 88 2.14 34.62 11.21
C GLY A 88 3.49 33.89 11.17
N ALA A 89 3.77 33.18 10.07
CA ALA A 89 5.13 32.74 9.72
C ALA A 89 6.03 33.94 9.35
#